data_AF-A0A5C8EDV5-F1
#
_entry.id   AF-A0A5C8EDV5-F1
#
_cell.length_a   1.000
_cell.length_b   1.000
_cell.length_c   1.000
_cell.angle_alpha   90.00
_cell.angle_beta   90.00
_cell.angle_gamma   90.00
#
_symmetry.space_group_name_H-M   'P 1'
#
loop_
_entity.id
_entity.type
_entity.pdbx_description
1 polymer ?
#
loop_
_entity_poly.entity_id
_entity_poly.type
_entity_poly.pdbx_seq_one_letter_code
_entity_poly.pdbx_strand_id
1 'polypeptide(L)'
;MKNSKKLFLIFLSVLIVAFISCKKDSGGSITTPTPTFKPSSLVGNWSSDKHKFTMTADGKITTISIDGISASDYTITDWADKKDTEVPQYTATIKSQSSGGHTYDFLFTFTSGSNCIVTITEQGQTSTAPKNFTFTKDATATTK
;
A
#
# COMPACT_ATOMS: atom_id res chain seq x y z
N MET A 1 11.30 -3.23 65.98
CA MET A 1 12.19 -2.29 65.28
C MET A 1 12.05 -2.60 63.79
N LYS A 2 11.75 -1.72 62.83
CA LYS A 2 11.68 -0.26 62.77
C LYS A 2 10.65 0.08 61.69
N ASN A 3 9.67 0.91 62.06
CA ASN A 3 8.80 1.60 61.12
C ASN A 3 9.62 2.60 60.29
N SER A 4 9.34 2.74 58.99
CA SER A 4 9.53 4.01 58.30
C SER A 4 8.32 4.30 57.41
N LYS A 5 7.74 5.47 57.68
CA LYS A 5 6.55 6.07 57.06
C LYS A 5 6.96 6.85 55.79
N LYS A 6 5.95 7.14 54.94
CA LYS A 6 5.90 8.16 53.86
C LYS A 6 6.61 7.74 52.55
N LEU A 7 6.12 8.08 51.35
CA LEU A 7 5.52 9.36 50.95
C LEU A 7 4.49 9.19 49.82
N PHE A 8 3.36 9.87 50.01
CA PHE A 8 2.29 10.11 49.05
C PHE A 8 2.81 11.03 47.93
N LEU A 9 2.75 10.61 46.66
CA LEU A 9 2.95 11.50 45.51
C LEU A 9 1.72 11.43 44.61
N ILE A 10 0.74 12.27 44.95
CA ILE A 10 -0.28 12.78 44.02
C ILE A 10 0.21 14.16 43.58
N PHE A 11 0.63 14.28 42.32
CA PHE A 11 0.54 15.52 41.53
C PHE A 11 0.32 15.09 40.08
N LEU A 12 -0.93 15.14 39.61
CA LEU A 12 -1.47 16.31 38.93
C LEU A 12 -0.77 16.55 37.58
N SER A 13 -1.11 15.73 36.60
CA SER A 13 -1.10 16.17 35.21
C SER A 13 -2.46 15.81 34.60
N VAL A 14 -3.47 16.60 34.98
CA VAL A 14 -4.65 16.74 34.13
C VAL A 14 -4.12 17.34 32.83
N LEU A 15 -3.99 16.52 31.79
CA LEU A 15 -3.79 17.02 30.45
C LEU A 15 -5.13 17.60 29.99
N ILE A 16 -5.40 18.84 30.40
CA ILE A 16 -6.49 19.65 29.87
C ILE A 16 -6.04 20.08 28.47
N VAL A 17 -6.25 19.24 27.47
CA VAL A 17 -6.27 19.74 26.09
C VAL A 17 -7.60 20.44 25.92
N ALA A 18 -7.56 21.77 26.04
CA ALA A 18 -8.68 22.63 25.70
C ALA A 18 -8.99 22.44 24.20
N PHE A 19 -9.96 21.59 23.88
CA PHE A 19 -10.64 21.64 22.59
C PHE A 19 -11.60 22.82 22.61
N ILE A 20 -11.07 24.01 22.32
CA ILE A 20 -11.90 25.13 21.87
C ILE A 20 -11.38 25.56 20.51
N SER A 21 -12.35 25.77 19.61
CA SER A 21 -12.25 26.13 18.20
C SER A 21 -12.05 24.94 17.25
N CYS A 22 -12.97 24.62 16.32
CA CYS A 22 -13.95 25.46 15.64
C CYS A 22 -15.26 24.71 15.35
N LYS A 23 -16.37 25.43 15.53
CA LYS A 23 -17.74 25.19 15.01
C LYS A 23 -18.26 23.75 15.03
N LYS A 24 -19.03 23.46 16.08
CA LYS A 24 -20.15 22.54 15.97
C LYS A 24 -21.33 23.28 15.33
N ASP A 25 -21.31 23.36 14.00
CA ASP A 25 -22.54 23.50 13.23
C ASP A 25 -23.00 22.08 12.88
N SER A 26 -24.09 21.67 13.55
CA SER A 26 -25.19 20.83 13.06
C SER A 26 -24.89 19.71 12.06
N GLY A 27 -25.03 18.46 12.52
CA GLY A 27 -25.61 17.37 11.73
C GLY A 27 -25.02 17.12 10.34
N GLY A 28 -23.73 16.78 10.27
CA GLY A 28 -23.12 16.21 9.07
C GLY A 28 -22.53 14.86 9.40
N SER A 29 -22.86 13.82 8.63
CA SER A 29 -22.15 12.55 8.67
C SER A 29 -20.65 12.81 8.69
N ILE A 30 -19.94 12.34 9.71
CA ILE A 30 -18.47 12.33 9.71
C ILE A 30 -18.07 11.26 8.69
N THR A 31 -18.14 11.58 7.41
CA THR A 31 -17.44 10.81 6.40
C THR A 31 -15.98 11.21 6.54
N THR A 32 -15.20 10.41 7.26
CA THR A 32 -13.74 10.48 7.18
C THR A 32 -13.39 10.45 5.69
N PRO A 33 -12.75 11.49 5.12
CA PRO A 33 -12.43 11.50 3.71
C PRO A 33 -11.51 10.30 3.42
N THR A 34 -11.89 9.48 2.44
CA THR A 34 -11.04 8.38 1.96
C THR A 34 -9.72 8.98 1.48
N PRO A 35 -8.56 8.57 2.04
CA PRO A 35 -7.27 9.04 1.55
C PRO A 35 -7.13 8.76 0.05
N THR A 36 -6.62 9.73 -0.70
CA THR A 36 -6.33 9.59 -2.14
C THR A 36 -4.83 9.71 -2.39
N PHE A 37 -4.40 9.24 -3.57
CA PHE A 37 -3.04 9.41 -4.06
C PHE A 37 -3.03 9.55 -5.59
N LYS A 38 -1.95 10.10 -6.11
CA LYS A 38 -1.68 10.14 -7.56
C LYS A 38 -0.93 8.88 -7.99
N PRO A 39 -1.30 8.19 -9.09
CA PRO A 39 -0.54 7.04 -9.56
C PRO A 39 0.93 7.37 -9.88
N SER A 40 1.27 8.60 -10.26
CA SER A 40 2.66 9.04 -10.44
C SER A 40 3.51 8.91 -9.16
N SER A 41 2.88 8.92 -7.98
CA SER A 41 3.55 8.63 -6.70
C SER A 41 3.99 7.17 -6.57
N LEU A 42 3.49 6.25 -7.40
CA LEU A 42 3.83 4.82 -7.35
C LEU A 42 5.22 4.52 -7.91
N VAL A 43 5.81 5.42 -8.71
CA VAL A 43 7.10 5.24 -9.37
C VAL A 43 8.20 4.93 -8.35
N GLY A 44 8.85 3.77 -8.49
CA GLY A 44 9.89 3.29 -7.60
C GLY A 44 9.91 1.77 -7.49
N ASN A 45 10.82 1.27 -6.65
CA ASN A 45 10.94 -0.14 -6.35
C ASN A 45 9.94 -0.52 -5.25
N TRP A 46 9.40 -1.73 -5.34
CA TRP A 46 8.46 -2.29 -4.40
C TRP A 46 8.94 -3.66 -3.96
N SER A 47 8.96 -3.92 -2.66
CA SER A 47 9.45 -5.16 -2.09
C SER A 47 8.53 -5.73 -1.00
N SER A 48 8.60 -7.05 -0.85
CA SER A 48 7.95 -7.84 0.21
C SER A 48 8.74 -9.14 0.36
N ASP A 49 9.52 -9.28 1.42
CA ASP A 49 10.46 -10.40 1.60
C ASP A 49 11.34 -10.65 0.36
N LYS A 50 11.17 -11.80 -0.31
CA LYS A 50 11.88 -12.20 -1.54
C LYS A 50 11.20 -11.72 -2.83
N HIS A 51 10.06 -11.05 -2.71
CA HIS A 51 9.25 -10.61 -3.83
C HIS A 51 9.56 -9.17 -4.20
N LYS A 52 9.50 -8.85 -5.49
CA LYS A 52 9.75 -7.50 -5.98
C LYS A 52 9.05 -7.18 -7.29
N PHE A 53 8.85 -5.90 -7.53
CA PHE A 53 8.59 -5.31 -8.84
C PHE A 53 9.03 -3.83 -8.83
N THR A 54 9.08 -3.21 -10.00
CA THR A 54 9.40 -1.79 -10.17
C THR A 54 8.31 -1.11 -10.96
N MET A 55 7.82 0.03 -10.47
CA MET A 55 6.96 0.93 -11.23
C MET A 55 7.84 2.04 -11.82
N THR A 56 7.80 2.17 -13.14
CA THR A 56 8.62 3.14 -13.89
C THR A 56 7.83 4.43 -14.18
N ALA A 57 8.54 5.51 -14.51
CA ALA A 57 7.93 6.81 -14.77
C ALA A 57 6.98 6.84 -15.98
N ASP A 58 7.20 5.94 -16.96
CA ASP A 58 6.37 5.74 -18.15
C ASP A 58 5.20 4.77 -17.92
N GLY A 59 4.95 4.35 -16.67
CA GLY A 59 3.80 3.52 -16.33
C GLY A 59 3.99 2.04 -16.66
N LYS A 60 5.24 1.57 -16.68
CA LYS A 60 5.55 0.15 -16.80
C LYS A 60 5.79 -0.49 -15.44
N ILE A 61 5.27 -1.71 -15.29
CA ILE A 61 5.62 -2.63 -14.21
C ILE A 61 6.68 -3.58 -14.74
N THR A 62 7.86 -3.59 -14.13
CA THR A 62 9.01 -4.37 -14.57
C THR A 62 9.64 -5.14 -13.41
N THR A 63 10.61 -6.01 -13.71
CA THR A 63 11.37 -6.78 -12.69
C THR A 63 10.50 -7.63 -11.77
N ILE A 64 9.32 -8.03 -12.25
CA ILE A 64 8.31 -8.74 -11.47
C ILE A 64 8.85 -10.12 -11.11
N SER A 65 8.99 -10.38 -9.81
CA SER A 65 9.36 -11.68 -9.27
C SER A 65 8.59 -11.91 -7.98
N ILE A 66 7.57 -12.77 -8.04
CA ILE A 66 6.64 -13.00 -6.92
C ILE A 66 6.34 -14.50 -6.85
N ASP A 67 6.44 -15.09 -5.67
CA ASP A 67 6.31 -16.54 -5.45
C ASP A 67 7.18 -17.42 -6.37
N GLY A 68 8.36 -16.93 -6.77
CA GLY A 68 9.24 -17.63 -7.72
C GLY A 68 8.81 -17.53 -9.19
N ILE A 69 7.73 -16.80 -9.47
CA ILE A 69 7.22 -16.53 -10.82
C ILE A 69 7.79 -15.20 -11.30
N SER A 70 8.48 -15.25 -12.45
CA SER A 70 8.89 -14.05 -13.19
C SER A 70 7.86 -13.75 -14.27
N ALA A 71 7.33 -12.53 -14.30
CA ALA A 71 6.40 -12.08 -15.33
C ALA A 71 7.10 -11.14 -16.33
N SER A 72 6.56 -11.06 -17.54
CA SER A 72 6.98 -10.08 -18.54
C SER A 72 6.65 -8.66 -18.08
N ASP A 73 7.44 -7.70 -18.55
CA ASP A 73 7.14 -6.28 -18.35
C ASP A 73 5.76 -5.93 -18.93
N TYR A 74 5.03 -5.06 -18.23
CA TYR A 74 3.69 -4.64 -18.63
C TYR A 74 3.58 -3.12 -18.66
N THR A 75 3.02 -2.58 -19.73
CA THR A 75 2.76 -1.13 -19.88
C THR A 75 1.30 -0.84 -19.59
N ILE A 76 1.03 0.07 -18.65
CA ILE A 76 -0.34 0.46 -18.31
C ILE A 76 -0.84 1.47 -19.34
N THR A 77 -1.90 1.11 -20.07
CA THR A 77 -2.35 1.84 -21.27
C THR A 77 -2.87 3.24 -21.00
N ASP A 78 -3.49 3.49 -19.85
CA ASP A 78 -4.08 4.78 -19.46
C ASP A 78 -3.20 5.61 -18.53
N TRP A 79 -1.93 5.21 -18.35
CA TRP A 79 -1.02 5.85 -17.42
C TRP A 79 -0.88 7.36 -17.64
N ALA A 80 -0.64 7.77 -18.90
CA ALA A 80 -0.42 9.18 -19.24
C ALA A 80 -1.60 10.07 -18.81
N ASP A 81 -2.82 9.57 -18.95
CA ASP A 81 -4.06 10.30 -18.63
C ASP A 81 -4.38 10.27 -17.13
N LYS A 82 -4.00 9.19 -16.44
CA LYS A 82 -4.40 8.96 -15.04
C LYS A 82 -3.34 9.32 -14.01
N LYS A 83 -2.06 9.39 -14.39
CA LYS A 83 -0.95 9.43 -13.43
C LYS A 83 -1.02 10.58 -12.43
N ASP A 84 -1.63 11.72 -12.77
CA ASP A 84 -1.71 12.89 -11.89
C ASP A 84 -3.11 13.17 -11.33
N THR A 85 -4.06 12.25 -11.55
CA THR A 85 -5.41 12.30 -10.97
C THR A 85 -5.42 11.63 -9.59
N GLU A 86 -5.99 12.30 -8.59
CA GLU A 86 -6.20 11.73 -7.26
C GLU A 86 -7.19 10.56 -7.32
N VAL A 87 -6.77 9.39 -6.86
CA VAL A 87 -7.60 8.19 -6.80
C VAL A 87 -7.50 7.55 -5.41
N PRO A 88 -8.57 6.92 -4.90
CA PRO A 88 -8.51 6.15 -3.66
C PRO A 88 -7.85 4.78 -3.86
N GLN A 89 -7.79 4.30 -5.10
CA GLN A 89 -7.21 3.02 -5.49
C GLN A 89 -6.75 3.08 -6.95
N TYR A 90 -5.66 2.40 -7.28
CA TYR A 90 -5.21 2.21 -8.65
C TYR A 90 -4.91 0.73 -8.89
N THR A 91 -5.29 0.19 -10.05
CA THR A 91 -5.13 -1.24 -10.34
C THR A 91 -4.49 -1.47 -11.69
N ALA A 92 -3.63 -2.48 -11.78
CA ALA A 92 -3.07 -2.98 -13.03
C ALA A 92 -3.21 -4.50 -13.08
N THR A 93 -3.64 -5.04 -14.22
CA THR A 93 -3.77 -6.49 -14.40
C THR A 93 -2.85 -6.96 -15.52
N ILE A 94 -2.02 -7.95 -15.21
CA ILE A 94 -1.16 -8.63 -16.17
C ILE A 94 -1.68 -10.05 -16.30
N LYS A 95 -2.13 -10.43 -17.50
CA LYS A 95 -2.73 -11.75 -17.73
C LYS A 95 -1.78 -12.70 -18.43
N SER A 96 -2.07 -13.99 -18.29
CA SER A 96 -1.49 -15.06 -19.10
C SER A 96 0.04 -15.13 -19.07
N GLN A 97 0.62 -14.94 -17.89
CA GLN A 97 2.06 -15.03 -17.67
C GLN A 97 2.46 -16.49 -17.47
N SER A 98 3.31 -17.02 -18.35
CA SER A 98 3.73 -18.42 -18.28
C SER A 98 4.99 -18.59 -17.43
N SER A 99 4.97 -19.56 -16.51
CA SER A 99 6.13 -19.95 -15.72
C SER A 99 6.01 -21.40 -15.27
N GLY A 100 7.08 -22.18 -15.39
CA GLY A 100 7.11 -23.57 -14.92
C GLY A 100 6.08 -24.51 -15.57
N GLY A 101 5.56 -24.19 -16.76
CA GLY A 101 4.49 -24.95 -17.42
C GLY A 101 3.06 -24.56 -17.00
N HIS A 102 2.93 -23.56 -16.12
CA HIS A 102 1.67 -23.01 -15.65
C HIS A 102 1.44 -21.61 -16.24
N THR A 103 0.21 -21.11 -16.13
CA THR A 103 -0.20 -19.78 -16.59
C THR A 103 -0.82 -19.02 -15.43
N TYR A 104 -0.39 -17.78 -15.22
CA TYR A 104 -0.79 -16.96 -14.08
C TYR A 104 -1.30 -15.59 -14.49
N ASP A 105 -2.27 -15.08 -13.73
CA ASP A 105 -2.71 -13.69 -13.75
C ASP A 105 -2.22 -12.98 -12.50
N PHE A 106 -1.78 -11.73 -12.66
CA PHE A 106 -1.36 -10.84 -11.60
C PHE A 106 -2.30 -9.64 -11.54
N LEU A 107 -2.85 -9.35 -10.37
CA LEU A 107 -3.60 -8.14 -10.08
C LEU A 107 -2.85 -7.31 -9.05
N PHE A 108 -2.33 -6.16 -9.48
CA PHE A 108 -1.72 -5.17 -8.62
C PHE A 108 -2.81 -4.21 -8.15
N THR A 109 -3.01 -4.09 -6.84
CA THR A 109 -3.99 -3.20 -6.21
C THR A 109 -3.27 -2.23 -5.29
N PHE A 110 -3.01 -1.02 -5.78
CA PHE A 110 -2.41 0.06 -5.01
C PHE A 110 -3.48 0.75 -4.19
N THR A 111 -3.33 0.71 -2.86
CA THR A 111 -4.24 1.34 -1.90
C THR A 111 -3.71 2.68 -1.38
N SER A 112 -2.44 3.00 -1.68
CA SER A 112 -1.80 4.29 -1.42
C SER A 112 -0.51 4.41 -2.25
N GLY A 113 0.15 5.56 -2.18
CA GLY A 113 1.48 5.78 -2.77
C GLY A 113 2.59 4.86 -2.25
N SER A 114 2.35 4.11 -1.17
CA SER A 114 3.35 3.26 -0.51
C SER A 114 2.88 1.84 -0.16
N ASN A 115 1.63 1.48 -0.46
CA ASN A 115 1.08 0.14 -0.19
C ASN A 115 0.42 -0.46 -1.43
N CYS A 116 0.72 -1.73 -1.71
CA CYS A 116 0.17 -2.50 -2.82
C CYS A 116 -0.14 -3.93 -2.37
N ILE A 117 -1.27 -4.47 -2.82
CA ILE A 117 -1.58 -5.90 -2.70
C ILE A 117 -1.46 -6.49 -4.11
N VAL A 118 -0.64 -7.52 -4.26
CA VAL A 118 -0.57 -8.29 -5.50
C VAL A 118 -1.25 -9.64 -5.30
N THR A 119 -2.29 -9.89 -6.09
CA THR A 119 -2.98 -11.17 -6.14
C THR A 119 -2.47 -11.98 -7.33
N ILE A 120 -2.08 -13.23 -7.08
CA ILE A 120 -1.71 -14.20 -8.11
C ILE A 120 -2.79 -15.27 -8.22
N THR A 121 -3.28 -15.48 -9.43
CA THR A 121 -4.25 -16.53 -9.76
C THR A 121 -3.66 -17.44 -10.82
N GLU A 122 -3.62 -18.74 -10.55
CA GLU A 122 -3.24 -19.74 -11.56
C GLU A 122 -4.46 -20.06 -12.45
N GLN A 123 -4.31 -19.93 -13.76
CA GLN A 123 -5.39 -20.22 -14.71
C GLN A 123 -5.62 -21.73 -14.84
N GLY A 124 -6.87 -22.13 -15.06
CA GLY A 124 -7.25 -23.53 -15.29
C GLY A 124 -7.33 -24.40 -14.03
N GLN A 125 -6.93 -23.88 -12.86
CA GLN A 125 -6.99 -24.57 -11.58
C GLN A 125 -8.15 -24.03 -10.74
N THR A 126 -9.30 -24.72 -10.76
CA THR A 126 -10.52 -24.28 -10.05
C THR A 126 -10.49 -24.53 -8.54
N SER A 127 -9.53 -25.32 -8.04
CA SER A 127 -9.40 -25.66 -6.62
C SER A 127 -8.29 -24.91 -5.88
N THR A 128 -7.48 -24.11 -6.59
CA THR A 128 -6.41 -23.32 -5.98
C THR A 128 -6.91 -21.91 -5.68
N ALA A 129 -6.93 -21.53 -4.40
CA ALA A 129 -7.26 -20.17 -4.01
C ALA A 129 -6.18 -19.17 -4.50
N PRO A 130 -6.55 -17.94 -4.87
CA PRO A 130 -5.59 -16.90 -5.20
C PRO A 130 -4.65 -16.60 -4.02
N LYS A 131 -3.38 -16.32 -4.32
CA LYS A 131 -2.37 -15.94 -3.32
C LYS A 131 -2.24 -14.43 -3.27
N ASN A 132 -2.19 -13.84 -2.08
CA ASN A 132 -2.05 -12.40 -1.89
C ASN A 132 -0.72 -12.07 -1.22
N PHE A 133 -0.04 -11.05 -1.74
CA PHE A 133 1.24 -10.55 -1.23
C PHE A 133 1.12 -9.05 -1.00
N THR A 134 1.52 -8.58 0.18
CA THR A 134 1.49 -7.14 0.52
C THR A 134 2.87 -6.56 0.34
N PHE A 135 2.99 -5.55 -0.53
CA PHE A 135 4.21 -4.84 -0.84
C PHE A 135 4.19 -3.43 -0.26
N THR A 136 5.36 -3.00 0.18
CA THR A 136 5.64 -1.62 0.51
C THR A 136 6.60 -1.03 -0.52
N LYS A 137 6.42 0.25 -0.82
CA LYS A 137 7.37 0.98 -1.66
C LYS A 137 8.68 1.17 -0.90
N ASP A 138 9.80 0.88 -1.55
CA ASP A 138 11.12 1.07 -0.97
C ASP A 138 11.36 2.55 -0.68
N ALA A 139 12.05 2.85 0.43
CA ALA A 139 12.44 4.21 0.73
C ALA A 139 13.43 4.71 -0.34
N THR A 140 13.15 5.88 -0.91
CA THR A 140 14.11 6.54 -1.80
C THR A 140 15.39 6.83 -1.00
N ALA A 141 16.53 6.30 -1.46
CA ALA A 141 17.81 6.63 -0.87
C ALA A 141 17.99 8.16 -0.92
N THR A 142 18.02 8.80 0.25
CA THR A 142 18.32 10.23 0.34
C THR A 142 19.82 10.37 0.12
N THR A 143 20.22 10.78 -1.08
CA THR A 143 21.61 11.22 -1.31
C THR A 143 21.86 12.44 -0.42
N LYS A 144 22.76 12.26 0.53
CA LYS A 144 23.20 13.27 1.50
C LYS A 144 24.20 14.23 0.87
#